data_AF-A0A9Q1BI11-F1
#
_entry.id   AF-A0A9Q1BI11-F1
#
_cell.length_a   1.000
_cell.length_b   1.000
_cell.length_c   1.000
_cell.angle_alpha   90.00
_cell.angle_beta   90.00
_cell.angle_gamma   90.00
#
_symmetry.space_group_name_H-M   'P 1'
#
loop_
_entity.id
_entity.type
_entity.pdbx_description
1 polymer ?
#
loop_
_entity_poly.entity_id
_entity_poly.type
_entity_poly.pdbx_seq_one_letter_code
_entity_poly.pdbx_strand_id
1 'polypeptide(L)'
;MKHNGKGYFYKMCMSPWLGDGLLLSEGPKWAARRKLLTPSFHFSILKKFLVVFNEQAQCLTEKFLQLVDKPSVNLPPLISLCSLDVMSETIMGLRLAAQEGGSSEYVDAVHNEHNNSRKVEETLVLE
;
A
#
# COMPACT_ATOMS: atom_id res chain seq x y z
N MET A 1 -28.24 -14.66 3.87
CA MET A 1 -27.34 -14.73 2.69
C MET A 1 -25.92 -14.37 3.14
N LYS A 2 -25.02 -15.36 3.25
CA LYS A 2 -23.59 -15.12 3.56
C LYS A 2 -22.79 -15.21 2.25
N HIS A 3 -22.79 -14.15 1.46
CA HIS A 3 -21.83 -14.03 0.35
C HIS A 3 -20.52 -13.48 0.91
N ASN A 4 -19.61 -14.37 1.31
CA ASN A 4 -18.24 -14.02 1.70
C ASN A 4 -17.19 -14.57 0.74
N GLY A 5 -17.61 -15.26 -0.34
CA GLY A 5 -16.68 -15.82 -1.32
C GLY A 5 -15.94 -14.71 -2.03
N LYS A 6 -14.63 -14.63 -1.84
CA LYS A 6 -13.78 -13.66 -2.55
C LYS A 6 -13.62 -14.10 -4.00
N GLY A 7 -13.56 -13.14 -4.92
CA GLY A 7 -13.41 -13.42 -6.35
C GLY A 7 -12.13 -14.21 -6.67
N TYR A 8 -12.11 -14.90 -7.81
CA TYR A 8 -11.02 -15.77 -8.24
C TYR A 8 -9.64 -15.09 -8.20
N PHE A 9 -9.58 -13.81 -8.58
CA PHE A 9 -8.38 -12.97 -8.51
C PHE A 9 -7.73 -12.94 -7.11
N TYR A 10 -8.54 -12.80 -6.06
CA TYR A 10 -8.05 -12.77 -4.67
C TYR A 10 -7.42 -14.11 -4.26
N LYS A 11 -7.97 -15.21 -4.76
CA LYS A 11 -7.48 -16.56 -4.44
C LYS A 11 -6.23 -16.92 -5.23
N MET A 12 -6.14 -16.55 -6.50
CA MET A 12 -5.02 -16.94 -7.36
C MET A 12 -3.84 -15.98 -7.33
N CYS A 13 -4.10 -14.67 -7.41
CA CYS A 13 -3.02 -13.69 -7.52
C CYS A 13 -2.55 -13.20 -6.15
N MET A 14 -3.47 -13.01 -5.19
CA MET A 14 -3.12 -12.41 -3.89
C MET A 14 -2.79 -13.43 -2.80
N SER A 15 -3.31 -14.66 -2.87
CA SER A 15 -3.05 -15.68 -1.82
C SER A 15 -1.59 -16.10 -1.67
N PRO A 16 -0.78 -16.26 -2.75
CA PRO A 16 0.62 -16.63 -2.62
C PRO A 16 1.46 -15.55 -1.91
N TRP A 17 1.14 -14.28 -2.13
CA TRP A 17 1.89 -13.15 -1.60
C TRP A 17 1.40 -12.70 -0.22
N LEU A 18 0.08 -12.55 -0.03
CA LEU A 18 -0.52 -12.00 1.19
C LEU A 18 -0.95 -13.08 2.21
N GLY A 19 -0.94 -14.35 1.81
CA GLY A 19 -1.40 -15.48 2.61
C GLY A 19 -2.88 -15.37 3.01
N ASP A 20 -3.32 -16.17 3.98
CA ASP A 20 -4.68 -16.04 4.55
C ASP A 20 -4.74 -14.88 5.57
N GLY A 21 -4.56 -13.65 5.07
CA GLY A 21 -4.64 -12.39 5.82
C GLY A 21 -6.07 -11.85 5.94
N LEU A 22 -6.26 -10.66 6.54
CA LEU A 22 -7.59 -10.05 6.68
C LEU A 22 -8.32 -9.91 5.32
N LEU A 23 -7.55 -9.55 4.29
CA LEU A 23 -8.02 -9.33 2.93
C LEU A 23 -8.45 -10.62 2.21
N LEU A 24 -8.06 -11.80 2.69
CA LEU A 24 -8.36 -13.07 2.04
C LEU A 24 -9.18 -14.01 2.92
N SER A 25 -9.13 -13.82 4.24
CA SER A 25 -9.95 -14.59 5.19
C SER A 25 -11.45 -14.34 4.97
N GLU A 26 -12.24 -15.38 5.23
CA GLU A 26 -13.70 -15.38 5.09
C GLU A 26 -14.39 -15.76 6.41
N GLY A 27 -15.67 -15.41 6.52
CA GLY A 27 -16.54 -15.86 7.60
C GLY A 27 -16.10 -15.42 9.00
N PRO A 28 -16.12 -16.32 10.01
CA PRO A 28 -15.84 -15.94 11.40
C PRO A 28 -14.38 -15.48 11.61
N LYS A 29 -13.42 -16.00 10.83
CA LYS A 29 -12.01 -15.60 10.89
C LYS A 29 -11.81 -14.14 10.47
N TRP A 30 -12.47 -13.73 9.40
CA TRP A 30 -12.50 -12.34 8.97
C TRP A 30 -13.13 -11.43 10.02
N ALA A 31 -14.28 -11.83 10.57
CA ALA A 31 -15.02 -11.02 11.55
C ALA A 31 -14.19 -10.80 12.83
N ALA A 32 -13.52 -11.83 13.33
CA ALA A 32 -12.65 -11.74 14.50
C ALA A 32 -11.47 -10.77 14.26
N ARG A 33 -10.78 -10.89 13.12
CA ARG A 33 -9.65 -10.02 12.78
C ARG A 33 -10.06 -8.57 12.52
N ARG A 34 -11.21 -8.35 11.87
CA ARG A 34 -11.75 -7.00 11.66
C ARG A 34 -12.13 -6.34 12.99
N LYS A 35 -12.73 -7.09 13.92
CA LYS A 35 -13.05 -6.60 15.27
C LYS A 35 -11.81 -6.15 16.03
N LEU A 36 -10.68 -6.87 15.87
CA LEU A 36 -9.41 -6.50 16.48
C LEU A 36 -8.79 -5.23 15.89
N LEU A 37 -8.88 -5.03 14.57
CA LEU A 37 -8.22 -3.91 13.87
C LEU A 37 -9.03 -2.60 13.85
N THR A 38 -10.37 -2.68 13.89
CA THR A 38 -11.25 -1.50 13.84
C THR A 38 -10.90 -0.40 14.86
N PRO A 39 -10.57 -0.67 16.14
CA PRO A 39 -10.23 0.39 17.09
C PRO A 39 -8.98 1.18 16.71
N SER A 40 -8.01 0.59 15.99
CA SER A 40 -6.79 1.27 15.57
C SER A 40 -7.01 2.36 14.51
N PHE A 41 -8.17 2.34 13.85
CA PHE A 41 -8.59 3.36 12.87
C PHE A 41 -9.65 4.32 13.42
N HIS A 42 -9.78 4.40 14.75
CA HIS A 42 -10.67 5.39 15.38
C HIS A 42 -10.14 6.81 15.19
N PHE A 43 -11.04 7.80 15.06
CA PHE A 43 -10.69 9.20 14.77
C PHE A 43 -9.61 9.80 15.67
N SER A 44 -9.59 9.43 16.94
CA SER A 44 -8.58 9.91 17.90
C SER A 44 -7.15 9.49 17.53
N ILE A 45 -6.99 8.34 16.88
CA ILE A 45 -5.70 7.83 16.40
C ILE A 45 -5.37 8.47 15.05
N LEU A 46 -6.36 8.59 14.15
CA LEU A 46 -6.18 9.25 12.86
C LEU A 46 -5.70 10.71 13.01
N LYS A 47 -6.18 11.42 14.04
CA LYS A 47 -5.68 12.77 14.36
C LYS A 47 -4.19 12.81 14.69
N LYS A 48 -3.63 11.75 15.26
CA LYS A 48 -2.19 11.65 15.54
C LYS A 48 -1.39 11.46 14.25
N PHE A 49 -1.97 10.77 13.27
CA PHE A 49 -1.34 10.56 11.96
C PHE A 49 -1.25 11.83 11.11
N LEU A 50 -2.06 12.86 11.40
CA LEU A 50 -1.99 14.13 10.67
C LEU A 50 -0.60 14.79 10.75
N VAL A 51 0.11 14.62 11.87
CA VAL A 51 1.47 15.14 12.03
C VAL A 51 2.39 14.50 10.98
N VAL A 52 2.36 13.17 10.90
CA VAL A 52 3.14 12.39 9.91
C VAL A 52 2.73 12.74 8.48
N PHE A 53 1.43 12.89 8.20
CA PHE A 53 0.96 13.25 6.86
C PHE A 53 1.51 14.61 6.43
N ASN A 54 1.53 15.60 7.34
CA ASN A 54 2.06 16.93 7.05
C ASN A 54 3.57 16.90 6.81
N GLU A 55 4.33 16.17 7.63
CA GLU A 55 5.79 16.03 7.47
C GLU A 55 6.14 15.38 6.11
N GLN A 56 5.47 14.26 5.77
CA GLN A 56 5.72 13.57 4.51
C GLN A 56 5.24 14.38 3.29
N ALA A 57 4.15 15.16 3.44
CA ALA A 57 3.69 16.07 2.39
C ALA A 57 4.65 17.25 2.17
N GLN A 58 5.31 17.76 3.21
CA GLN A 58 6.36 18.77 3.07
C GLN A 58 7.55 18.22 2.28
N CYS A 59 8.03 17.01 2.61
CA CYS A 59 9.08 16.33 1.84
C CYS A 59 8.69 16.15 0.36
N LEU A 60 7.45 15.72 0.09
CA LEU A 60 6.95 15.59 -1.28
C LEU A 60 6.91 16.95 -2.02
N THR A 61 6.52 18.02 -1.33
CA THR A 61 6.46 19.37 -1.90
C THR A 61 7.86 19.87 -2.27
N GLU A 62 8.85 19.64 -1.41
CA GLU A 62 10.25 19.98 -1.70
C GLU A 62 10.76 19.27 -2.95
N LYS A 63 10.39 18.00 -3.14
CA LYS A 63 10.71 17.28 -4.38
C LYS A 63 10.02 17.86 -5.60
N PHE A 64 8.76 18.27 -5.48
CA PHE A 64 8.07 18.92 -6.60
C PHE A 64 8.74 20.24 -6.97
N LEU A 65 9.21 21.02 -5.99
CA LEU A 65 9.95 22.25 -6.24
C LEU A 65 11.24 22.00 -7.06
N GLN A 66 11.95 20.90 -6.81
CA GLN A 66 13.14 20.52 -7.59
C GLN A 66 12.82 20.04 -9.02
N LEU A 67 11.56 19.77 -9.32
CA LEU A 67 11.12 19.24 -10.61
C LEU A 67 10.41 20.31 -11.46
N VAL A 68 10.26 21.54 -10.97
CA VAL A 68 9.57 22.64 -11.66
C VAL A 68 10.21 22.97 -13.01
N ASP A 69 11.53 22.87 -13.12
CA ASP A 69 12.26 23.19 -14.35
C ASP A 69 12.21 22.05 -15.41
N LYS A 70 11.61 20.91 -15.08
CA LYS A 70 11.51 19.78 -16.01
C LYS A 70 10.30 19.90 -16.92
N PRO A 71 10.42 19.57 -18.23
CA PRO A 71 9.32 19.66 -19.18
C PRO A 71 8.20 18.64 -18.92
N SER A 72 8.51 17.54 -18.24
CA SER A 72 7.53 16.53 -17.84
C SER A 72 8.00 15.80 -16.58
N VAL A 73 7.03 15.40 -15.75
CA VAL A 73 7.28 14.71 -14.48
C VAL A 73 6.34 13.51 -14.37
N ASN A 74 6.90 12.35 -14.04
CA ASN A 74 6.13 11.15 -13.75
C ASN A 74 5.70 11.16 -12.27
N LEU A 75 4.42 11.45 -12.01
CA LEU A 75 3.87 11.61 -10.66
C LEU A 75 3.61 10.30 -9.88
N PRO A 76 3.07 9.22 -10.49
CA PRO A 76 2.79 7.96 -9.78
C PRO A 76 3.91 7.44 -8.87
N PRO A 77 5.20 7.35 -9.29
CA PRO A 77 6.25 6.86 -8.40
C PRO A 77 6.50 7.79 -7.20
N LEU A 78 6.39 9.11 -7.37
CA LEU A 78 6.58 10.08 -6.29
C LEU A 78 5.49 9.96 -5.22
N ILE A 79 4.23 9.82 -5.66
CA ILE A 79 3.08 9.65 -4.77
C ILE A 79 3.14 8.29 -4.06
N SER A 80 3.54 7.23 -4.76
CA SER A 80 3.70 5.89 -4.16
C SER A 80 4.75 5.87 -3.06
N LEU A 81 5.90 6.52 -3.26
CA LEU A 81 6.95 6.62 -2.23
C LEU A 81 6.48 7.42 -1.01
N CYS A 82 5.81 8.57 -1.22
CA CYS A 82 5.23 9.34 -0.13
C CYS A 82 4.18 8.54 0.65
N SER A 83 3.32 7.79 -0.06
CA SER A 83 2.30 6.95 0.57
C SER A 83 2.92 5.82 1.39
N LEU A 84 4.03 5.25 0.90
CA LEU A 84 4.76 4.22 1.62
C LEU A 84 5.35 4.76 2.93
N ASP A 85 6.02 5.91 2.90
CA ASP A 85 6.59 6.53 4.11
C ASP A 85 5.49 6.86 5.12
N VAL A 86 4.37 7.43 4.66
CA VAL A 86 3.21 7.70 5.49
C VAL A 86 2.68 6.42 6.15
N MET A 87 2.46 5.35 5.39
CA MET A 87 1.92 4.10 5.94
C MET A 87 2.88 3.45 6.92
N SER A 88 4.17 3.42 6.61
CA SER A 88 5.16 2.77 7.47
C SER A 88 5.38 3.53 8.77
N GLU A 89 5.36 4.86 8.73
CA GLU A 89 5.52 5.67 9.94
C GLU A 89 4.25 5.66 10.81
N THR A 90 3.06 5.62 10.20
CA THR A 90 1.79 5.58 10.96
C THR A 90 1.39 4.20 11.47
N ILE A 91 1.53 3.15 10.64
CA ILE A 91 1.08 1.79 10.96
C ILE A 91 2.19 1.00 11.64
N MET A 92 3.42 1.11 11.14
CA MET A 92 4.55 0.30 11.62
C MET A 92 5.42 1.06 12.64
N GLY A 93 5.28 2.38 12.75
CA GLY A 93 6.15 3.21 13.58
C GLY A 93 7.59 3.25 13.06
N LEU A 94 7.80 3.00 11.77
CA LEU A 94 9.10 2.91 11.12
C LEU A 94 9.28 4.05 10.13
N ARG A 95 10.39 4.78 10.27
CA ARG A 95 10.80 5.81 9.32
C ARG A 95 11.67 5.18 8.23
N LEU A 96 11.08 4.84 7.08
CA LEU A 96 11.83 4.29 5.94
C LEU A 96 12.62 5.36 5.18
N ALA A 97 12.08 6.58 5.11
CA ALA A 97 12.61 7.64 4.25
C ALA A 97 12.75 7.19 2.78
N ALA A 98 11.77 6.44 2.28
CA ALA A 98 11.69 5.96 0.91
C ALA A 98 11.68 7.11 -0.12
N GLN A 99 11.18 8.28 0.28
CA GLN A 99 11.32 9.48 -0.50
C GLN A 99 12.80 9.91 -0.69
N GLU A 100 13.68 9.72 0.28
CA GLU A 100 15.08 10.18 0.22
C GLU A 100 16.03 9.10 -0.32
N GLY A 101 15.49 7.98 -0.81
CA GLY A 101 16.27 6.81 -1.26
C GLY A 101 16.44 5.73 -0.19
N GLY A 102 15.74 5.85 0.95
CA GLY A 102 15.73 4.86 2.02
C GLY A 102 14.96 3.58 1.65
N SER A 103 15.68 2.45 1.67
CA SER A 103 15.17 1.09 1.42
C SER A 103 14.44 0.89 0.09
N SER A 104 15.22 0.69 -0.98
CA SER A 104 14.71 0.27 -2.29
C SER A 104 14.17 -1.17 -2.26
N GLU A 105 14.66 -2.04 -1.39
CA GLU A 105 14.36 -3.49 -1.45
C GLU A 105 12.85 -3.81 -1.36
N TYR A 106 12.12 -3.17 -0.44
CA TYR A 106 10.68 -3.36 -0.34
C TYR A 106 9.93 -2.78 -1.55
N VAL A 107 10.32 -1.60 -2.01
CA VAL A 107 9.73 -0.95 -3.19
C VAL A 107 9.94 -1.80 -4.44
N ASP A 108 11.16 -2.33 -4.60
CA ASP A 108 11.57 -3.18 -5.71
C ASP A 108 10.81 -4.52 -5.69
N ALA A 109 10.66 -5.14 -4.51
CA ALA A 109 9.88 -6.37 -4.34
C ALA A 109 8.41 -6.17 -4.71
N VAL A 110 7.78 -5.09 -4.24
CA VAL A 110 6.38 -4.76 -4.59
C VAL A 110 6.22 -4.48 -6.08
N HIS A 111 7.17 -3.76 -6.68
CA HIS A 111 7.13 -3.48 -8.12
C HIS A 111 7.28 -4.77 -8.94
N ASN A 112 8.09 -5.73 -8.47
CA ASN A 112 8.25 -7.01 -9.12
C ASN A 112 6.96 -7.86 -9.05
N GLU A 113 6.29 -7.90 -7.90
CA GLU A 113 5.01 -8.60 -7.74
C GLU A 113 3.87 -7.98 -8.58
N HIS A 114 3.83 -6.65 -8.68
CA HIS A 114 2.89 -5.96 -9.55
C HIS A 114 3.08 -6.34 -11.03
N ASN A 115 4.34 -6.39 -11.49
CA ASN A 115 4.66 -6.81 -12.85
C ASN A 115 4.33 -8.29 -13.09
N ASN A 116 4.53 -9.15 -12.09
CA ASN A 116 4.16 -10.56 -12.15
C ASN A 116 2.64 -10.74 -12.27
N SER A 117 1.86 -10.01 -11.48
CA SER A 117 0.39 -10.04 -11.51
C SER A 117 -0.18 -9.61 -12.87
N ARG A 118 0.42 -8.60 -13.51
CA ARG A 118 0.02 -8.16 -14.86
C ARG A 118 0.24 -9.23 -15.93
N LYS A 119 1.35 -9.97 -15.87
CA LYS A 119 1.62 -11.09 -16.81
C LYS A 119 0.61 -12.22 -16.70
N VAL A 120 0.13 -12.50 -15.48
CA VAL A 120 -0.88 -13.54 -15.24
C VAL A 120 -2.24 -13.13 -15.83
N GLU A 121 -2.63 -11.86 -15.72
CA GLU A 121 -3.84 -11.33 -16.38
C GLU A 121 -3.74 -11.39 -17.90
N GLU A 122 -2.59 -11.05 -18.49
CA GLU A 122 -2.38 -11.16 -19.95
C GLU A 122 -2.42 -12.62 -20.45
N THR A 123 -1.98 -13.58 -19.64
CA THR A 123 -2.03 -15.02 -19.98
C THR A 123 -3.47 -15.56 -19.93
N LEU A 124 -4.29 -15.10 -18.98
CA LEU A 124 -5.69 -15.51 -18.83
C LEU A 124 -6.65 -14.91 -19.87
N VAL A 125 -6.24 -13.85 -20.58
CA VAL A 125 -7.05 -13.21 -21.65
C VAL A 125 -6.73 -13.80 -23.03
N LEU A 126 -5.65 -14.59 -23.14
CA LEU A 126 -5.22 -15.26 -24.37
C LEU A 126 -5.62 -16.74 -24.46
N GLU A 127 -6.37 -17.25 -23.48
CA GLU A 127 -7.08 -18.55 -23.50
C GLU A 127 -8.60 -18.34 -23.48
#